data_AF-A0A940KYQ6-F1
#
_entry.id   AF-A0A940KYQ6-F1
#
_cell.length_a   1.000
_cell.length_b   1.000
_cell.length_c   1.000
_cell.angle_alpha   90.00
_cell.angle_beta   90.00
_cell.angle_gamma   90.00
#
_symmetry.space_group_name_H-M   'P 1'
#
loop_
_entity.id
_entity.type
_entity.pdbx_description
1 polymer ?
#
loop_
_entity_poly.entity_id
_entity_poly.type
_entity_poly.pdbx_seq_one_letter_code
_entity_poly.pdbx_strand_id
1 'polypeptide(L)'
;MKRLVVALAALSMFSVVKAEKGADKPIRTGGEWAVSLDAQGHVLALKQTSELKPVLAEPLERAIRGWAFEPGKLSGQPQPTETSLSLSIVMEPIGGDGYAIRIEDAQTGGRPQKMVSPRLPSRDVREGSYLYVMRVAYAADGKVVSIAPEAGTPEVPSGVRKNFEAAVKEWTFEPERIGGKPLAAEVVVPLCVSMWRNSFRQPAGMEDGCAWKSPQKHSPVESGQFVAVDPAARLLTDVVGRTL
;
A
#
# COMPACT_ATOMS: atom_id res chain seq x y z
N MET A 1 66.79 -48.97 -19.71
CA MET A 1 66.91 -47.81 -18.80
C MET A 1 65.59 -47.03 -18.82
N LYS A 2 64.98 -46.84 -17.63
CA LYS A 2 63.97 -45.85 -17.18
C LYS A 2 62.92 -45.39 -18.21
N ARG A 3 61.69 -45.94 -18.16
CA ARG A 3 60.49 -45.41 -17.45
C ARG A 3 60.08 -44.01 -17.94
N LEU A 4 58.90 -43.89 -18.55
CA LEU A 4 57.89 -42.91 -18.15
C LEU A 4 56.50 -43.40 -18.57
N VAL A 5 55.61 -43.51 -17.58
CA VAL A 5 54.17 -43.74 -17.68
C VAL A 5 53.51 -42.38 -17.78
N VAL A 6 52.59 -42.18 -18.73
CA VAL A 6 51.64 -41.05 -18.69
C VAL A 6 50.24 -41.63 -18.91
N ALA A 7 49.47 -41.68 -17.83
CA ALA A 7 48.06 -42.01 -17.83
C ALA A 7 47.26 -40.75 -18.21
N LEU A 8 46.44 -40.85 -19.26
CA LEU A 8 45.52 -39.79 -19.67
C LEU A 8 44.14 -40.08 -19.05
N ALA A 9 43.83 -39.40 -17.95
CA ALA A 9 42.50 -39.42 -17.35
C ALA A 9 41.60 -38.45 -18.12
N ALA A 10 40.59 -38.97 -18.84
CA ALA A 10 39.58 -38.17 -19.50
C ALA A 10 38.59 -37.63 -18.46
N LEU A 11 38.73 -36.35 -18.12
CA LEU A 11 37.80 -35.63 -17.25
C LEU A 11 36.48 -35.35 -18.01
N SER A 12 35.42 -36.04 -17.62
CA SER A 12 34.05 -35.77 -18.04
C SER A 12 33.59 -34.40 -17.50
N MET A 13 33.50 -33.39 -18.37
CA MET A 13 32.86 -32.12 -18.07
C MET A 13 31.33 -32.31 -18.08
N PHE A 14 30.74 -32.58 -16.91
CA PHE A 14 29.33 -32.28 -16.70
C PHE A 14 29.20 -30.78 -16.49
N SER A 15 28.78 -30.06 -17.52
CA SER A 15 28.29 -28.69 -17.36
C SER A 15 26.99 -28.75 -16.57
N VAL A 16 27.08 -28.58 -15.25
CA VAL A 16 25.91 -28.23 -14.45
C VAL A 16 25.57 -26.79 -14.83
N VAL A 17 24.61 -26.63 -15.74
CA VAL A 17 23.93 -25.35 -15.92
C VAL A 17 23.18 -25.11 -14.60
N LYS A 18 23.71 -24.25 -13.74
CA LYS A 18 22.93 -23.68 -12.66
C LYS A 18 21.83 -22.86 -13.33
N ALA A 19 20.60 -23.39 -13.34
CA ALA A 19 19.43 -22.55 -13.51
C ALA A 19 19.46 -21.48 -12.42
N GLU A 20 19.56 -20.21 -12.80
CA GLU A 20 19.43 -19.10 -11.87
C GLU A 20 18.01 -19.17 -11.28
N LYS A 21 17.92 -19.51 -9.99
CA LYS A 21 16.69 -19.41 -9.20
C LYS A 21 16.28 -17.93 -9.14
N GLY A 22 15.41 -17.53 -10.05
CA GLY A 22 14.88 -16.16 -10.13
C GLY A 22 13.69 -15.86 -9.22
N ALA A 23 13.29 -16.77 -8.32
CA ALA A 23 12.01 -16.65 -7.59
C ALA A 23 12.12 -16.69 -6.05
N ASP A 24 13.27 -16.34 -5.45
CA ASP A 24 13.48 -16.50 -4.00
C ASP A 24 13.09 -15.27 -3.14
N LYS A 25 12.55 -14.19 -3.73
CA LYS A 25 12.17 -12.99 -2.97
C LYS A 25 10.65 -12.78 -2.91
N PRO A 26 10.09 -12.46 -1.73
CA PRO A 26 8.69 -12.07 -1.62
C PRO A 26 8.39 -10.82 -2.45
N ILE A 27 7.24 -10.80 -3.11
CA ILE A 27 6.78 -9.65 -3.89
C ILE A 27 5.66 -8.97 -3.11
N ARG A 28 5.80 -7.67 -2.83
CA ARG A 28 4.76 -6.85 -2.19
C ARG A 28 3.95 -6.12 -3.23
N THR A 29 2.64 -6.08 -3.02
CA THR A 29 1.69 -5.31 -3.82
C THR A 29 0.45 -5.03 -2.97
N GLY A 30 -0.50 -4.28 -3.50
CA GLY A 30 -1.78 -4.07 -2.85
C GLY A 30 -2.94 -4.07 -3.83
N GLY A 31 -4.14 -4.02 -3.27
CA GLY A 31 -5.37 -3.84 -4.02
C GLY A 31 -6.32 -2.91 -3.28
N GLU A 32 -7.21 -2.29 -4.03
CA GLU A 32 -8.29 -1.47 -3.50
C GLU A 32 -9.63 -1.91 -4.07
N TRP A 33 -10.66 -1.87 -3.21
CA TRP A 33 -12.04 -2.18 -3.53
C TRP A 33 -12.99 -1.16 -2.92
N ALA A 34 -14.06 -0.83 -3.64
CA ALA A 34 -15.26 -0.27 -3.05
C ALA A 34 -16.09 -1.41 -2.41
N VAL A 35 -16.53 -1.20 -1.17
CA VAL A 35 -17.27 -2.19 -0.37
C VAL A 35 -18.58 -1.58 0.10
N SER A 36 -19.67 -2.31 -0.09
CA SER A 36 -20.96 -1.99 0.53
C SER A 36 -21.31 -3.06 1.56
N LEU A 37 -21.65 -2.63 2.76
CA LEU A 37 -22.00 -3.47 3.91
C LEU A 37 -23.48 -3.31 4.25
N ASP A 38 -24.11 -4.39 4.70
CA ASP A 38 -25.41 -4.31 5.37
C ASP A 38 -25.28 -3.75 6.79
N ALA A 39 -26.40 -3.58 7.49
CA ALA A 39 -26.41 -3.10 8.87
C ALA A 39 -25.89 -4.14 9.88
N GLN A 40 -25.65 -5.39 9.46
CA GLN A 40 -25.03 -6.45 10.25
C GLN A 40 -23.51 -6.53 10.01
N GLY A 41 -22.98 -5.79 9.03
CA GLY A 41 -21.57 -5.78 8.68
C GLY A 41 -21.15 -6.87 7.70
N HIS A 42 -22.08 -7.50 6.97
CA HIS A 42 -21.74 -8.42 5.89
C HIS A 42 -21.56 -7.68 4.56
N VAL A 43 -20.67 -8.21 3.72
CA VAL A 43 -20.40 -7.66 2.39
C VAL A 43 -21.59 -7.93 1.45
N LEU A 44 -22.28 -6.87 1.04
CA LEU A 44 -23.33 -6.91 0.02
C LEU A 44 -22.78 -6.74 -1.39
N ALA A 45 -21.84 -5.81 -1.56
CA ALA A 45 -21.21 -5.52 -2.83
C ALA A 45 -19.70 -5.30 -2.66
N LEU A 46 -18.96 -5.73 -3.66
CA LEU A 46 -17.51 -5.60 -3.73
C LEU A 46 -17.12 -5.33 -5.17
N LYS A 47 -16.38 -4.25 -5.40
CA LYS A 47 -15.90 -3.86 -6.74
C LYS A 47 -14.45 -3.39 -6.64
N GLN A 48 -13.55 -4.05 -7.36
CA GLN A 48 -12.18 -3.60 -7.45
C GLN A 48 -12.08 -2.19 -8.08
N THR A 49 -11.29 -1.32 -7.45
CA THR A 49 -11.00 0.04 -7.93
C THR A 49 -9.53 0.24 -8.33
N SER A 50 -8.67 -0.72 -7.97
CA SER A 50 -7.27 -0.79 -8.40
C SER A 50 -7.09 -1.59 -9.70
N GLU A 51 -5.87 -1.60 -10.25
CA GLU A 51 -5.49 -2.39 -11.44
C GLU A 51 -4.91 -3.78 -11.12
N LEU A 52 -5.26 -4.35 -9.95
CA LEU A 52 -4.79 -5.67 -9.56
C LEU A 52 -5.26 -6.74 -10.58
N LYS A 53 -4.34 -7.59 -11.03
CA LYS A 53 -4.64 -8.61 -12.05
C LYS A 53 -5.65 -9.65 -11.51
N PRO A 54 -6.55 -10.20 -12.35
CA PRO A 54 -7.57 -11.17 -11.92
C PRO A 54 -7.01 -12.35 -11.12
N VAL A 55 -5.84 -12.86 -11.50
CA VAL A 55 -5.17 -13.99 -10.81
C VAL A 55 -4.89 -13.72 -9.32
N LEU A 56 -4.69 -12.45 -8.93
CA LEU A 56 -4.54 -12.05 -7.53
C LEU A 56 -5.85 -11.56 -6.93
N ALA A 57 -6.65 -10.85 -7.73
CA ALA A 57 -7.91 -10.26 -7.29
C ALA A 57 -8.95 -11.30 -6.89
N GLU A 58 -9.18 -12.34 -7.71
CA GLU A 58 -10.29 -13.27 -7.49
C GLU A 58 -10.17 -14.08 -6.19
N PRO A 59 -8.99 -14.64 -5.80
CA PRO A 59 -8.83 -15.27 -4.50
C PRO A 59 -9.10 -14.30 -3.34
N LEU A 60 -8.61 -13.06 -3.45
CA LEU A 60 -8.83 -12.02 -2.43
C LEU A 60 -10.31 -11.68 -2.33
N GLU A 61 -11.01 -11.47 -3.44
CA GLU A 61 -12.44 -11.16 -3.44
C GLU A 61 -13.28 -12.29 -2.85
N ARG A 62 -12.95 -13.56 -3.14
CA ARG A 62 -13.60 -14.71 -2.49
C ARG A 62 -13.40 -14.69 -0.99
N ALA A 63 -12.19 -14.37 -0.51
CA ALA A 63 -11.90 -14.26 0.91
C ALA A 63 -12.67 -13.08 1.54
N ILE A 64 -12.60 -11.88 0.95
CA ILE A 64 -13.23 -10.64 1.43
C ILE A 64 -14.74 -10.81 1.62
N ARG A 65 -15.42 -11.52 0.72
CA ARG A 65 -16.87 -11.79 0.83
C ARG A 65 -17.25 -12.59 2.07
N GLY A 66 -16.31 -13.34 2.65
CA GLY A 66 -16.50 -14.08 3.90
C GLY A 66 -16.12 -13.30 5.16
N TRP A 67 -15.62 -12.07 5.03
CA TRP A 67 -15.22 -11.27 6.18
C TRP A 67 -16.43 -10.57 6.83
N ALA A 68 -16.28 -10.30 8.12
CA ALA A 68 -17.24 -9.55 8.92
C ALA A 68 -16.65 -8.20 9.31
N PHE A 69 -17.49 -7.17 9.30
CA PHE A 69 -17.13 -5.80 9.63
C PHE A 69 -18.04 -5.27 10.75
N GLU A 70 -17.55 -4.32 11.53
CA GLU A 70 -18.40 -3.41 12.28
C GLU A 70 -18.84 -2.31 11.31
N PRO A 71 -20.14 -2.17 11.01
CA PRO A 71 -20.62 -1.11 10.13
C PRO A 71 -20.70 0.22 10.89
N GLY A 72 -20.78 1.30 10.11
CA GLY A 72 -21.00 2.65 10.64
C GLY A 72 -22.33 2.77 11.37
N LYS A 73 -22.40 3.72 12.30
CA LYS A 73 -23.57 3.95 13.16
C LYS A 73 -24.13 5.35 12.97
N LEU A 74 -25.46 5.47 12.97
CA LEU A 74 -26.17 6.74 13.13
C LEU A 74 -26.96 6.70 14.43
N SER A 75 -26.74 7.68 15.31
CA SER A 75 -27.37 7.73 16.64
C SER A 75 -27.18 6.42 17.43
N GLY A 76 -26.01 5.80 17.32
CA GLY A 76 -25.66 4.55 17.98
C GLY A 76 -26.20 3.27 17.33
N GLN A 77 -27.05 3.38 16.30
CA GLN A 77 -27.61 2.22 15.61
C GLN A 77 -26.78 1.87 14.36
N PRO A 78 -26.40 0.59 14.15
CA PRO A 78 -25.79 0.12 12.91
C PRO A 78 -26.62 0.46 11.67
N GLN A 79 -25.95 0.87 10.59
CA GLN A 79 -26.58 1.23 9.33
C GLN A 79 -25.79 0.65 8.14
N PRO A 80 -26.44 0.49 6.97
CA PRO A 80 -25.72 0.16 5.74
C PRO A 80 -24.57 1.15 5.51
N THR A 81 -23.40 0.63 5.18
CA THR A 81 -22.16 1.42 5.12
C THR A 81 -21.47 1.20 3.78
N GLU A 82 -21.07 2.28 3.14
CA GLU A 82 -20.21 2.25 1.94
C GLU A 82 -18.83 2.77 2.34
N THR A 83 -17.80 1.99 2.04
CA THR A 83 -16.40 2.30 2.38
C THR A 83 -15.47 1.82 1.27
N SER A 84 -14.21 2.21 1.34
CA SER A 84 -13.14 1.60 0.52
C SER A 84 -12.33 0.65 1.39
N LEU A 85 -11.91 -0.49 0.84
CA LEU A 85 -11.00 -1.43 1.47
C LEU A 85 -9.68 -1.41 0.71
N SER A 86 -8.58 -1.15 1.42
CA SER A 86 -7.22 -1.26 0.93
C SER A 86 -6.54 -2.46 1.57
N LEU A 87 -5.93 -3.32 0.76
CA LEU A 87 -5.14 -4.46 1.21
C LEU A 87 -3.69 -4.27 0.81
N SER A 88 -2.77 -4.54 1.73
CA SER A 88 -1.36 -4.81 1.41
C SER A 88 -1.13 -6.31 1.50
N ILE A 89 -0.54 -6.89 0.48
CA ILE A 89 -0.29 -8.33 0.38
C ILE A 89 1.18 -8.59 0.03
N VAL A 90 1.63 -9.77 0.44
CA VAL A 90 2.92 -10.31 0.05
C VAL A 90 2.73 -11.67 -0.59
N MET A 91 3.39 -11.86 -1.72
CA MET A 91 3.42 -13.12 -2.44
C MET A 91 4.71 -13.84 -2.08
N GLU A 92 4.57 -14.96 -1.37
CA GLU A 92 5.69 -15.79 -0.91
C GLU A 92 5.86 -16.99 -1.85
N PRO A 93 7.07 -17.25 -2.36
CA PRO A 93 7.31 -18.38 -3.25
C PRO A 93 7.14 -19.70 -2.50
N ILE A 94 6.35 -20.63 -3.05
CA ILE A 94 6.10 -21.96 -2.46
C ILE A 94 6.83 -23.10 -3.21
N GLY A 95 7.78 -22.75 -4.07
CA GLY A 95 8.52 -23.68 -4.93
C GLY A 95 7.92 -23.79 -6.33
N GLY A 96 8.78 -24.03 -7.33
CA GLY A 96 8.39 -23.91 -8.74
C GLY A 96 8.01 -22.46 -9.09
N ASP A 97 6.99 -22.30 -9.94
CA ASP A 97 6.44 -21.00 -10.35
C ASP A 97 5.24 -20.55 -9.48
N GLY A 98 5.04 -21.19 -8.32
CA GLY A 98 3.90 -20.95 -7.44
C GLY A 98 4.16 -19.89 -6.37
N TYR A 99 3.13 -19.12 -6.04
CA TYR A 99 3.12 -18.16 -4.94
C TYR A 99 1.93 -18.39 -4.02
N ALA A 100 2.16 -18.26 -2.71
CA ALA A 100 1.12 -18.11 -1.71
C ALA A 100 0.88 -16.62 -1.42
N ILE A 101 -0.38 -16.22 -1.25
CA ILE A 101 -0.74 -14.83 -0.96
C ILE A 101 -0.96 -14.71 0.54
N ARG A 102 -0.17 -13.87 1.20
CA ARG A 102 -0.36 -13.51 2.61
C ARG A 102 -0.81 -12.05 2.74
N ILE A 103 -1.82 -11.82 3.56
CA ILE A 103 -2.30 -10.46 3.86
C ILE A 103 -1.37 -9.83 4.88
N GLU A 104 -0.75 -8.70 4.54
CA GLU A 104 0.15 -7.95 5.41
C GLU A 104 -0.58 -6.83 6.15
N ASP A 105 -1.61 -6.23 5.53
CA ASP A 105 -2.42 -5.17 6.14
C ASP A 105 -3.80 -5.10 5.46
N ALA A 106 -4.83 -4.71 6.21
CA ALA A 106 -6.18 -4.53 5.71
C ALA A 106 -6.84 -3.34 6.40
N GLN A 107 -7.28 -2.36 5.62
CA GLN A 107 -7.83 -1.12 6.18
C GLN A 107 -9.03 -0.62 5.37
N THR A 108 -10.03 -0.14 6.09
CA THR A 108 -11.19 0.58 5.55
C THR A 108 -11.03 2.08 5.65
N GLY A 109 -11.80 2.84 4.87
CA GLY A 109 -11.83 4.30 4.94
C GLY A 109 -12.31 4.98 3.65
N GLY A 110 -12.33 6.31 3.68
CA GLY A 110 -12.43 7.10 2.44
C GLY A 110 -11.16 6.99 1.61
N ARG A 111 -11.27 7.21 0.30
CA ARG A 111 -10.15 7.11 -0.64
C ARG A 111 -9.97 8.40 -1.44
N PRO A 112 -8.74 8.79 -1.82
CA PRO A 112 -8.52 9.85 -2.80
C PRO A 112 -9.24 9.50 -4.11
N GLN A 113 -10.05 10.43 -4.59
CA GLN A 113 -10.70 10.35 -5.88
C GLN A 113 -9.87 11.07 -6.96
N LYS A 114 -9.28 12.21 -6.58
CA LYS A 114 -8.38 12.98 -7.43
C LYS A 114 -7.15 13.36 -6.63
N MET A 115 -5.99 13.00 -7.16
CA MET A 115 -4.70 13.39 -6.60
C MET A 115 -3.98 14.35 -7.54
N VAL A 116 -3.31 15.34 -6.96
CA VAL A 116 -2.41 16.27 -7.64
C VAL A 116 -1.01 16.03 -7.09
N SER A 117 -0.05 15.77 -7.99
CA SER A 117 1.35 15.57 -7.59
C SER A 117 1.99 16.89 -7.15
N PRO A 118 2.84 16.88 -6.12
CA PRO A 118 3.57 18.07 -5.68
C PRO A 118 4.53 18.56 -6.76
N ARG A 119 4.54 19.87 -6.98
CA ARG A 119 5.46 20.53 -7.89
C ARG A 119 6.66 21.02 -7.10
N LEU A 120 7.77 20.30 -7.18
CA LEU A 120 8.99 20.70 -6.50
C LEU A 120 9.93 21.45 -7.46
N PRO A 121 10.19 22.75 -7.26
CA PRO A 121 11.11 23.49 -8.11
C PRO A 121 12.54 23.07 -7.82
N SER A 122 13.37 22.95 -8.86
CA SER A 122 14.76 22.44 -8.78
C SER A 122 15.65 23.12 -7.74
N ARG A 123 15.37 24.39 -7.40
CA ARG A 123 16.11 25.14 -6.37
C ARG A 123 15.85 24.67 -4.93
N ASP A 124 14.69 24.07 -4.65
CA ASP A 124 14.25 23.68 -3.31
C ASP A 124 14.62 22.24 -2.97
N VAL A 125 15.18 21.51 -3.94
CA VAL A 125 15.34 20.06 -3.85
C VAL A 125 16.78 19.69 -4.21
N ARG A 126 17.38 18.88 -3.35
CA ARG A 126 18.69 18.26 -3.56
C ARG A 126 18.51 16.81 -3.97
N GLU A 127 19.57 16.18 -4.44
CA GLU A 127 19.59 14.74 -4.66
C GLU A 127 19.30 14.02 -3.33
N GLY A 128 18.33 13.10 -3.34
CA GLY A 128 17.81 12.46 -2.13
C GLY A 128 16.29 12.20 -2.18
N SER A 129 15.76 11.70 -1.07
CA SER A 129 14.32 11.46 -0.89
C SER A 129 13.73 12.39 0.17
N TYR A 130 12.51 12.84 -0.08
CA TYR A 130 11.74 13.70 0.82
C TYR A 130 10.43 13.01 1.15
N LEU A 131 10.33 12.51 2.38
CA LEU A 131 9.12 11.97 2.97
C LEU A 131 8.50 13.03 3.88
N TYR A 132 7.22 13.32 3.67
CA TYR A 132 6.46 14.19 4.56
C TYR A 132 5.07 13.60 4.76
N VAL A 133 4.71 13.42 6.02
CA VAL A 133 3.49 12.73 6.44
C VAL A 133 2.55 13.77 7.03
N MET A 134 1.34 13.82 6.49
CA MET A 134 0.34 14.81 6.83
C MET A 134 -0.92 14.16 7.37
N ARG A 135 -1.50 14.77 8.39
CA ARG A 135 -2.89 14.57 8.78
C ARG A 135 -3.77 15.49 7.96
N VAL A 136 -4.74 14.93 7.26
CA VAL A 136 -5.60 15.65 6.31
C VAL A 136 -7.05 15.41 6.68
N ALA A 137 -7.80 16.46 6.98
CA ALA A 137 -9.24 16.37 7.16
C ALA A 137 -9.95 16.78 5.87
N TYR A 138 -11.01 16.05 5.52
CA TYR A 138 -11.90 16.40 4.41
C TYR A 138 -13.36 16.45 4.86
N ALA A 139 -14.13 17.32 4.22
CA ALA A 139 -15.56 17.47 4.46
C ALA A 139 -16.38 16.36 3.79
N ALA A 140 -17.68 16.29 4.09
CA ALA A 140 -18.60 15.32 3.51
C ALA A 140 -18.79 15.45 1.98
N ASP A 141 -18.33 16.55 1.37
CA ASP A 141 -18.25 16.70 -0.10
C ASP A 141 -16.92 16.21 -0.70
N GLY A 142 -16.03 15.66 0.14
CA GLY A 142 -14.73 15.14 -0.26
C GLY A 142 -13.62 16.18 -0.35
N LYS A 143 -13.88 17.47 -0.10
CA LYS A 143 -12.84 18.51 -0.20
C LYS A 143 -11.98 18.56 1.05
N VAL A 144 -10.67 18.73 0.85
CA VAL A 144 -9.72 18.97 1.94
C VAL A 144 -10.04 20.29 2.63
N VAL A 145 -10.20 20.25 3.95
CA VAL A 145 -10.53 21.42 4.79
C VAL A 145 -9.39 21.79 5.75
N SER A 146 -8.55 20.83 6.13
CA SER A 146 -7.36 21.10 6.94
C SER A 146 -6.23 20.14 6.61
N ILE A 147 -5.00 20.62 6.80
CA ILE A 147 -3.76 19.85 6.66
C ILE A 147 -2.88 20.23 7.85
N ALA A 148 -2.33 19.23 8.52
CA ALA A 148 -1.35 19.40 9.58
C ALA A 148 -0.22 18.37 9.43
N PRO A 149 1.00 18.64 9.92
CA PRO A 149 2.02 17.60 10.02
C PRO A 149 1.53 16.47 10.92
N GLU A 150 1.74 15.22 10.50
CA GLU A 150 1.48 14.07 11.39
C GLU A 150 2.55 13.98 12.47
N ALA A 151 2.17 13.51 13.66
CA ALA A 151 3.11 13.31 14.76
C ALA A 151 4.24 12.37 14.34
N GLY A 152 5.49 12.80 14.55
CA GLY A 152 6.67 12.02 14.16
C GLY A 152 6.99 12.04 12.66
N THR A 153 6.34 12.89 11.86
CA THR A 153 6.78 13.12 10.47
C THR A 153 8.24 13.59 10.44
N PRO A 154 9.07 13.08 9.51
CA PRO A 154 10.41 13.62 9.28
C PRO A 154 10.39 15.12 8.95
N GLU A 155 11.42 15.84 9.37
CA GLU A 155 11.62 17.22 8.96
C GLU A 155 12.03 17.29 7.48
N VAL A 156 11.41 18.22 6.74
CA VAL A 156 11.76 18.52 5.35
C VAL A 156 11.95 20.03 5.19
N PRO A 157 12.72 20.49 4.17
CA PRO A 157 12.86 21.91 3.88
C PRO A 157 11.50 22.59 3.71
N SER A 158 11.39 23.84 4.19
CA SER A 158 10.11 24.56 4.21
C SER A 158 9.48 24.74 2.82
N GLY A 159 10.29 24.89 1.77
CA GLY A 159 9.83 24.91 0.38
C GLY A 159 9.22 23.58 -0.05
N VAL A 160 9.83 22.45 0.31
CA VAL A 160 9.31 21.10 0.01
C VAL A 160 7.98 20.88 0.74
N ARG A 161 7.92 21.17 2.05
CA ARG A 161 6.69 21.09 2.85
C ARG A 161 5.54 21.87 2.21
N LYS A 162 5.76 23.15 1.89
CA LYS A 162 4.73 24.01 1.28
C LYS A 162 4.20 23.47 -0.04
N ASN A 163 5.05 22.88 -0.87
CA ASN A 163 4.63 22.30 -2.15
C ASN A 163 3.84 21.00 -1.97
N PHE A 164 4.15 20.21 -0.93
CA PHE A 164 3.36 19.02 -0.59
C PHE A 164 1.98 19.41 -0.06
N GLU A 165 1.92 20.34 0.90
CA GLU A 165 0.66 20.86 1.44
C GLU A 165 -0.20 21.51 0.35
N ALA A 166 0.40 22.30 -0.55
CA ALA A 166 -0.30 22.93 -1.67
C ALA A 166 -0.92 21.89 -2.61
N ALA A 167 -0.20 20.81 -2.91
CA ALA A 167 -0.69 19.74 -3.77
C ALA A 167 -1.85 18.97 -3.11
N VAL A 168 -1.70 18.58 -1.85
CA VAL A 168 -2.75 17.85 -1.11
C VAL A 168 -4.01 18.69 -0.94
N LYS A 169 -3.88 20.02 -0.82
CA LYS A 169 -5.05 20.92 -0.76
C LYS A 169 -5.94 20.85 -2.01
N GLU A 170 -5.38 20.46 -3.16
CA GLU A 170 -6.13 20.28 -4.41
C GLU A 170 -6.71 18.87 -4.60
N TRP A 171 -6.46 17.97 -3.65
CA TRP A 171 -7.02 16.63 -3.69
C TRP A 171 -8.51 16.64 -3.37
N THR A 172 -9.20 15.62 -3.87
CA THR A 172 -10.56 15.30 -3.44
C THR A 172 -10.62 13.85 -3.01
N PHE A 173 -11.48 13.57 -2.04
CA PHE A 173 -11.73 12.24 -1.50
C PHE A 173 -13.13 11.78 -1.88
N GLU A 174 -13.31 10.48 -2.05
CA GLU A 174 -14.58 9.81 -1.99
C GLU A 174 -14.85 9.42 -0.52
N PRO A 175 -15.80 10.09 0.15
CA PRO A 175 -16.08 9.83 1.56
C PRO A 175 -16.77 8.49 1.78
N GLU A 176 -16.57 7.90 2.96
CA GLU A 176 -17.43 6.83 3.44
C GLU A 176 -18.87 7.35 3.61
N ARG A 177 -19.84 6.44 3.50
CA ARG A 177 -21.26 6.76 3.69
C ARG A 177 -21.89 5.85 4.72
N ILE A 178 -22.69 6.43 5.60
CA ILE A 178 -23.50 5.69 6.58
C ILE A 178 -24.97 6.01 6.32
N GLY A 179 -25.77 4.99 6.03
CA GLY A 179 -27.17 5.17 5.62
C GLY A 179 -27.29 6.12 4.40
N GLY A 180 -26.36 6.01 3.45
CA GLY A 180 -26.30 6.85 2.24
C GLY A 180 -25.75 8.27 2.44
N LYS A 181 -25.51 8.72 3.68
CA LYS A 181 -25.00 10.06 3.99
C LYS A 181 -23.46 10.06 4.01
N PRO A 182 -22.78 10.91 3.23
CA PRO A 182 -21.33 10.99 3.26
C PRO A 182 -20.83 11.57 4.57
N LEU A 183 -19.66 11.10 5.01
CA LEU A 183 -19.05 11.45 6.30
C LEU A 183 -17.75 12.25 6.09
N ALA A 184 -17.63 13.38 6.79
CA ALA A 184 -16.35 14.07 6.92
C ALA A 184 -15.40 13.22 7.78
N ALA A 185 -14.13 13.11 7.39
CA ALA A 185 -13.17 12.29 8.13
C ALA A 185 -11.74 12.83 8.03
N GLU A 186 -10.83 12.13 8.71
CA GLU A 186 -9.39 12.38 8.65
C GLU A 186 -8.63 11.17 8.11
N VAL A 187 -7.59 11.46 7.33
CA VAL A 187 -6.64 10.47 6.82
C VAL A 187 -5.21 10.95 7.08
N VAL A 188 -4.29 9.99 7.21
CA VAL A 188 -2.86 10.22 7.20
C VAL A 188 -2.32 9.93 5.80
N VAL A 189 -1.64 10.92 5.22
CA VAL A 189 -1.12 10.90 3.85
C VAL A 189 0.41 11.05 3.91
N PRO A 190 1.17 9.97 3.70
CA PRO A 190 2.58 10.05 3.39
C PRO A 190 2.77 10.39 1.91
N LEU A 191 3.43 11.50 1.63
CA LEU A 191 3.97 11.78 0.31
C LEU A 191 5.48 11.56 0.34
N CYS A 192 5.98 10.83 -0.65
CA CYS A 192 7.41 10.74 -0.89
C CYS A 192 7.77 11.10 -2.32
N VAL A 193 8.81 11.92 -2.46
CA VAL A 193 9.46 12.20 -3.75
C VAL A 193 10.94 11.89 -3.64
N SER A 194 11.45 11.08 -4.56
CA SER A 194 12.86 10.78 -4.68
C SER A 194 13.45 11.44 -5.92
N MET A 195 14.52 12.22 -5.76
CA MET A 195 15.24 12.86 -6.87
C MET A 195 16.65 12.30 -6.99
N TRP A 196 16.96 11.76 -8.17
CA TRP A 196 18.27 11.20 -8.50
C TRP A 196 18.72 11.71 -9.86
N ARG A 197 20.00 12.03 -10.03
CA ARG A 197 20.53 12.58 -11.29
C ARG A 197 20.56 11.56 -12.43
N ASN A 198 20.59 10.27 -12.10
CA ASN A 198 20.44 9.16 -13.05
C ASN A 198 19.25 8.30 -12.64
N SER A 199 18.12 8.47 -13.32
CA SER A 199 16.86 7.74 -13.10
C SER A 199 16.94 6.22 -13.28
N PHE A 200 18.07 5.69 -13.77
CA PHE A 200 18.24 4.27 -14.14
C PHE A 200 18.96 3.40 -13.11
N ARG A 201 19.43 3.95 -11.97
CA ARG A 201 20.09 3.15 -10.94
C ARG A 201 19.82 3.76 -9.56
N GLN A 202 18.80 3.24 -8.86
CA GLN A 202 18.82 3.32 -7.40
C GLN A 202 20.09 2.59 -6.93
N PRO A 203 20.98 3.23 -6.16
CA PRO A 203 22.14 2.55 -5.59
C PRO A 203 21.66 1.37 -4.74
N ALA A 204 22.26 0.19 -4.93
CA ALA A 204 21.97 -0.96 -4.08
C ALA A 204 22.29 -0.63 -2.61
N GLY A 205 21.34 -0.87 -1.70
CA GLY A 205 21.48 -0.55 -0.27
C GLY A 205 20.94 0.82 0.15
N MET A 206 20.25 1.54 -0.75
CA MET A 206 19.53 2.79 -0.45
C MET A 206 18.03 2.51 -0.28
N GLU A 207 17.71 1.54 0.58
CA GLU A 207 16.36 1.32 1.08
C GLU A 207 16.05 2.43 2.12
N ASP A 208 14.77 2.78 2.29
CA ASP A 208 14.24 3.50 3.48
C ASP A 208 14.00 5.03 3.44
N GLY A 209 14.39 5.76 2.40
CA GLY A 209 14.13 7.22 2.35
C GLY A 209 12.63 7.62 2.33
N CYS A 210 11.76 6.67 1.98
CA CYS A 210 10.31 6.86 1.81
C CYS A 210 9.46 5.94 2.70
N ALA A 211 10.07 5.12 3.56
CA ALA A 211 9.33 4.21 4.40
C ALA A 211 8.85 4.96 5.66
N TRP A 212 7.54 5.09 5.82
CA TRP A 212 6.95 5.57 7.08
C TRP A 212 6.22 4.43 7.76
N LYS A 213 6.53 4.18 9.03
CA LYS A 213 5.80 3.19 9.83
C LYS A 213 4.66 3.90 10.57
N SER A 214 3.43 3.66 10.12
CA SER A 214 2.24 4.13 10.84
C SER A 214 2.11 3.39 12.17
N PRO A 215 1.73 4.07 13.27
CA PRO A 215 1.31 3.41 14.50
C PRO A 215 0.10 2.48 14.30
N GLN A 216 -0.67 2.67 13.23
CA GLN A 216 -1.91 1.95 12.94
C GLN A 216 -1.75 0.80 11.95
N LYS A 217 -0.55 0.60 11.38
CA LYS A 217 -0.29 -0.47 10.40
C LYS A 217 0.81 -1.42 10.84
N HIS A 218 0.70 -2.66 10.40
CA HIS A 218 1.74 -3.67 10.60
C HIS A 218 2.88 -3.54 9.58
N SER A 219 2.58 -2.96 8.42
CA SER A 219 3.52 -2.76 7.31
C SER A 219 3.85 -1.29 7.10
N PRO A 220 5.02 -0.96 6.53
CA PRO A 220 5.33 0.41 6.12
C PRO A 220 4.24 0.95 5.18
N VAL A 221 3.86 2.21 5.36
CA VAL A 221 2.97 2.89 4.43
C VAL A 221 3.82 3.39 3.27
N GLU A 222 3.60 2.82 2.10
CA GLU A 222 4.31 3.22 0.88
C GLU A 222 3.67 4.45 0.25
N SER A 223 4.40 5.08 -0.68
CA SER A 223 3.91 6.26 -1.41
C SER A 223 2.63 5.91 -2.17
N GLY A 224 1.57 6.69 -1.96
CA GLY A 224 0.25 6.46 -2.54
C GLY A 224 -0.70 5.64 -1.67
N GLN A 225 -0.21 5.03 -0.59
CA GLN A 225 -1.07 4.49 0.47
C GLN A 225 -1.39 5.58 1.49
N PHE A 226 -2.58 5.51 2.08
CA PHE A 226 -3.05 6.42 3.12
C PHE A 226 -3.75 5.61 4.21
N VAL A 227 -3.89 6.22 5.38
CA VAL A 227 -4.40 5.56 6.57
C VAL A 227 -5.58 6.37 7.09
N ALA A 228 -6.79 5.82 7.05
CA ALA A 228 -7.94 6.43 7.70
C ALA A 228 -7.74 6.44 9.22
N VAL A 229 -7.94 7.61 9.83
CA VAL A 229 -7.73 7.82 11.27
C VAL A 229 -8.85 7.17 12.07
N ASP A 230 -10.09 7.32 11.62
CA ASP A 230 -11.29 6.76 12.23
C ASP A 230 -12.28 6.32 11.13
N PRO A 231 -12.09 5.12 10.55
CA PRO A 231 -12.96 4.65 9.49
C PRO A 231 -14.34 4.26 10.04
N ALA A 232 -15.38 4.56 9.26
CA ALA A 232 -16.77 4.28 9.61
C ALA A 232 -17.05 2.78 9.69
N ALA A 233 -16.47 2.00 8.77
CA ALA A 233 -16.46 0.55 8.85
C ALA A 233 -15.15 0.07 9.47
N ARG A 234 -15.16 -1.00 10.28
CA ARG A 234 -13.95 -1.61 10.84
C ARG A 234 -13.96 -3.11 10.61
N LEU A 235 -12.84 -3.67 10.17
CA LEU A 235 -12.73 -5.11 9.98
C LEU A 235 -12.72 -5.84 11.34
N LEU A 236 -13.62 -6.81 11.52
CA LEU A 236 -13.68 -7.66 12.73
C LEU A 236 -12.99 -9.00 12.52
N THR A 237 -12.93 -9.48 11.29
CA THR A 237 -12.19 -10.70 10.96
C THR A 237 -10.69 -10.43 11.10
N ASP A 238 -10.03 -11.20 11.95
CA ASP A 238 -8.57 -11.23 11.99
C ASP A 238 -8.04 -11.85 10.68
N VAL A 239 -7.43 -11.04 9.82
CA VAL A 239 -6.94 -11.49 8.49
C VAL A 239 -5.45 -11.28 8.31
N VAL A 240 -4.83 -10.43 9.13
CA VAL A 240 -3.42 -10.06 8.98
C VAL A 240 -2.56 -11.27 9.34
N GLY A 241 -1.59 -11.56 8.48
CA GLY A 241 -0.73 -12.75 8.59
C GLY A 241 -1.36 -14.03 8.03
N ARG A 242 -2.64 -14.03 7.63
CA ARG A 242 -3.26 -15.21 7.03
C ARG A 242 -2.84 -15.39 5.58
N THR A 243 -2.62 -16.64 5.21
CA THR A 243 -2.31 -17.07 3.84
C THR A 243 -3.57 -17.62 3.18
N LEU A 244 -3.79 -17.28 1.91
CA LEU A 244 -4.91 -17.73 1.08
C LEU A 244 -4.52 -18.91 0.20
#